data_AF-A0A8T5DJH2-F1
#
_entry.id   AF-A0A8T5DJH2-F1
#
_cell.length_a   1.000
_cell.length_b   1.000
_cell.length_c   1.000
_cell.angle_alpha   90.00
_cell.angle_beta   90.00
_cell.angle_gamma   90.00
#
_symmetry.space_group_name_H-M   'P 1'
#
loop_
_entity.id
_entity.type
_entity.pdbx_description
1 polymer ?
#
loop_
_entity_poly.entity_id
_entity_poly.type
_entity_poly.pdbx_seq_one_letter_code
_entity_poly.pdbx_strand_id
1 'polypeptide(L)'
;TGNTTLEILANVGLNVDDAEIDIGSGYVNGTSSTAVVGTSGVPPLNWLNSTGGLVASVIDTHQLNNTGSSPVNITVSMNTLADAEEWLCGASGATCPGDNAMVEVKMEELDGDSCIGTEQTSWLELANYTTKSTVLLCSNMKPTDGTDVFDVDFQLTIPQEAPTGSKTATFTYTAEAI
;
A
#
# COMPACT_ATOMS: atom_id res chain seq x y z
N THR A 1 -21.96 -5.22 -48.98
CA THR A 1 -21.58 -5.58 -47.60
C THR A 1 -20.43 -4.69 -47.21
N GLY A 2 -20.59 -3.86 -46.18
CA GLY A 2 -19.52 -2.99 -45.68
C GLY A 2 -18.79 -3.69 -44.54
N ASN A 3 -17.47 -3.76 -44.60
CA ASN A 3 -16.67 -4.28 -43.50
C ASN A 3 -16.41 -3.11 -42.55
N THR A 4 -16.90 -3.21 -41.31
CA THR A 4 -16.50 -2.32 -40.22
C THR A 4 -15.38 -3.01 -39.47
N THR A 5 -14.21 -2.37 -39.41
CA THR A 5 -13.12 -2.77 -38.54
C THR A 5 -13.26 -1.97 -37.25
N LEU A 6 -13.47 -2.64 -36.11
CA LEU A 6 -13.22 -2.03 -34.80
C LEU A 6 -11.72 -2.15 -34.53
N GLU A 7 -11.05 -1.02 -34.37
CA GLU A 7 -9.69 -0.95 -33.88
C GLU A 7 -9.74 -0.48 -32.42
N ILE A 8 -9.19 -1.26 -31.50
CA ILE A 8 -9.01 -0.84 -30.12
C ILE A 8 -7.74 0.02 -30.10
N LEU A 9 -7.91 1.34 -30.05
CA LEU A 9 -6.83 2.32 -30.15
C LEU A 9 -6.09 2.57 -28.82
N ALA A 10 -6.58 2.01 -27.72
CA ALA A 10 -6.01 2.19 -26.39
C ALA A 10 -6.22 0.92 -25.56
N ASN A 11 -5.14 0.39 -24.96
CA ASN A 11 -5.22 -0.62 -23.91
C ASN A 11 -4.76 -0.03 -22.58
N VAL A 12 -5.47 -0.36 -21.51
CA VAL A 12 -5.05 -0.11 -20.14
C VAL A 12 -4.36 -1.37 -19.63
N GLY A 13 -3.19 -1.21 -19.04
CA GLY A 13 -2.45 -2.30 -18.42
C GLY A 13 -1.72 -1.78 -17.20
N LEU A 14 -1.79 -2.52 -16.10
CA LEU A 14 -1.02 -2.25 -14.90
C LEU A 14 -0.32 -3.53 -14.52
N ASN A 15 0.99 -3.47 -14.34
CA ASN A 15 1.73 -4.51 -13.67
C ASN A 15 2.11 -4.00 -12.28
N VAL A 16 1.97 -4.89 -11.31
CA VAL A 16 2.32 -4.68 -9.90
C VAL A 16 3.32 -5.77 -9.58
N ASP A 17 4.59 -5.39 -9.46
CA ASP A 17 5.64 -6.28 -8.98
C ASP A 17 5.67 -6.20 -7.45
N ASP A 18 5.71 -7.37 -6.84
CA ASP A 18 5.34 -7.64 -5.45
C ASP A 18 3.91 -7.22 -5.05
N ALA A 19 3.09 -8.20 -4.67
CA ALA A 19 1.69 -7.99 -4.31
C ALA A 19 1.41 -8.19 -2.82
N GLU A 20 2.42 -8.56 -2.05
CA GLU A 20 2.35 -8.77 -0.61
C GLU A 20 3.35 -7.85 0.08
N ILE A 21 3.03 -7.47 1.32
CA ILE A 21 3.95 -6.74 2.19
C ILE A 21 4.34 -7.65 3.34
N ASP A 22 5.63 -7.77 3.59
CA ASP A 22 6.24 -8.43 4.74
C ASP A 22 6.91 -7.42 5.68
N ILE A 23 6.19 -7.07 6.75
CA ILE A 23 6.73 -6.27 7.85
C ILE A 23 7.60 -7.07 8.83
N GLY A 24 7.87 -8.34 8.51
CA GLY A 24 8.61 -9.27 9.33
C GLY A 24 7.84 -9.75 10.57
N SER A 25 8.59 -10.30 11.53
CA SER A 25 8.04 -10.71 12.82
C SER A 25 8.43 -9.73 13.92
N GLY A 26 7.48 -9.41 14.78
CA GLY A 26 7.70 -8.55 15.93
C GLY A 26 6.46 -8.42 16.81
N TYR A 27 6.56 -7.55 17.81
CA TYR A 27 5.47 -7.19 18.71
C TYR A 27 5.61 -5.75 19.19
N VAL A 28 4.48 -5.15 19.58
CA VAL A 28 4.47 -3.80 20.16
C VAL A 28 5.12 -3.81 21.54
N ASN A 29 6.03 -2.88 21.79
CA ASN A 29 6.63 -2.68 23.09
C ASN A 29 5.54 -2.48 24.16
N GLY A 30 5.54 -3.32 25.19
CA GLY A 30 4.46 -3.35 26.19
C GLY A 30 4.26 -2.08 27.01
N THR A 31 5.17 -1.10 26.91
CA THR A 31 5.02 0.23 27.52
C THR A 31 4.32 1.25 26.62
N SER A 32 4.02 0.89 25.38
CA SER A 32 3.42 1.76 24.37
C SER A 32 2.09 1.18 23.91
N SER A 33 1.11 2.05 23.63
CA SER A 33 -0.20 1.63 23.13
C SER A 33 -0.19 1.21 21.67
N THR A 34 0.82 1.66 20.90
CA THR A 34 0.97 1.33 19.49
C THR A 34 2.44 1.23 19.08
N ALA A 35 2.69 0.52 18.00
CA ALA A 35 3.90 0.61 17.19
C ALA A 35 3.60 1.26 15.84
N VAL A 36 4.60 1.90 15.24
CA VAL A 36 4.54 2.40 13.87
C VAL A 36 5.61 1.69 13.06
N VAL A 37 5.19 0.96 12.02
CA VAL A 37 6.07 0.20 11.15
C VAL A 37 5.86 0.69 9.72
N GLY A 38 6.90 1.25 9.10
CA GLY A 38 6.87 1.68 7.71
C GLY A 38 7.75 0.80 6.85
N THR A 39 7.38 0.64 5.58
CA THR A 39 8.12 -0.21 4.63
C THR A 39 9.14 0.56 3.78
N SER A 40 9.25 1.88 4.00
CA SER A 40 10.19 2.79 3.31
C SER A 40 11.61 2.78 3.87
N GLY A 41 11.98 1.76 4.67
CA GLY A 41 13.30 1.66 5.28
C GLY A 41 13.53 2.54 6.53
N VAL A 42 12.52 3.25 6.99
CA VAL A 42 12.59 3.99 8.26
C VAL A 42 12.52 3.01 9.45
N PRO A 43 13.40 3.14 10.47
CA PRO A 43 13.33 2.30 11.66
C PRO A 43 11.95 2.38 12.34
N PRO A 44 11.31 1.23 12.62
CA PRO A 44 10.03 1.21 13.31
C PRO A 44 10.06 1.84 14.71
N LEU A 45 8.97 2.47 15.09
CA LEU A 45 8.76 2.99 16.45
C LEU A 45 8.05 1.94 17.31
N ASN A 46 8.61 1.63 18.48
CA ASN A 46 8.04 0.68 19.46
C ASN A 46 7.79 -0.74 18.93
N TRP A 47 8.37 -1.12 17.80
CA TRP A 47 8.30 -2.48 17.26
C TRP A 47 9.54 -3.28 17.68
N LEU A 48 9.34 -4.32 18.47
CA LEU A 48 10.41 -5.15 19.01
C LEU A 48 10.46 -6.50 18.32
N ASN A 49 11.67 -7.02 18.13
CA ASN A 49 11.90 -8.39 17.70
C ASN A 49 11.74 -9.38 18.86
N SER A 50 11.84 -10.68 18.57
CA SER A 50 11.70 -11.78 19.55
C SER A 50 12.66 -11.72 20.76
N THR A 51 13.76 -10.96 20.66
CA THR A 51 14.73 -10.76 21.75
C THR A 51 14.48 -9.50 22.57
N GLY A 52 13.47 -8.71 22.21
CA GLY A 52 13.18 -7.40 22.83
C GLY A 52 14.05 -6.25 22.29
N GLY A 53 14.82 -6.49 21.24
CA GLY A 53 15.58 -5.44 20.54
C GLY A 53 14.72 -4.71 19.51
N LEU A 54 15.07 -3.46 19.19
CA LEU A 54 14.44 -2.72 18.10
C LEU A 54 14.73 -3.38 16.75
N VAL A 55 13.73 -3.41 15.87
CA VAL A 55 13.89 -3.83 14.47
C VAL A 55 14.63 -2.74 13.69
N ALA A 56 15.62 -3.13 12.87
CA ALA A 56 16.56 -2.18 12.25
C ALA A 56 15.93 -1.31 11.15
N SER A 57 15.07 -1.89 10.31
CA SER A 57 14.25 -1.21 9.28
C SER A 57 13.48 -2.29 8.51
N VAL A 58 12.31 -1.95 7.97
CA VAL A 58 11.58 -2.80 7.01
C VAL A 58 11.67 -2.11 5.66
N ILE A 59 12.12 -2.82 4.63
CA ILE A 59 12.17 -2.34 3.24
C ILE A 59 11.36 -3.32 2.41
N ASP A 60 10.16 -2.89 2.01
CA ASP A 60 9.27 -3.69 1.19
C ASP A 60 8.26 -2.80 0.44
N THR A 61 8.18 -2.90 -0.86
CA THR A 61 7.44 -1.95 -1.69
C THR A 61 6.77 -2.63 -2.85
N HIS A 62 5.56 -2.20 -3.18
CA HIS A 62 4.93 -2.62 -4.42
C HIS A 62 5.43 -1.71 -5.54
N GLN A 63 6.05 -2.27 -6.57
CA GLN A 63 6.49 -1.51 -7.72
C GLN A 63 5.43 -1.54 -8.81
N LEU A 64 5.01 -0.38 -9.29
CA LEU A 64 3.95 -0.26 -10.29
C LEU A 64 4.51 0.27 -11.61
N ASN A 65 4.00 -0.29 -12.72
CA ASN A 65 4.27 0.19 -14.06
C ASN A 65 3.04 0.07 -14.98
N ASN A 66 2.72 1.14 -15.71
CA ASN A 66 1.63 1.16 -16.69
C ASN A 66 2.08 0.45 -17.97
N THR A 67 1.61 -0.78 -18.18
CA THR A 67 1.92 -1.60 -19.36
C THR A 67 0.96 -1.34 -20.54
N GLY A 68 0.01 -0.42 -20.37
CA GLY A 68 -0.90 0.04 -21.41
C GLY A 68 -0.25 1.01 -22.40
N SER A 69 -1.01 1.38 -23.43
CA SER A 69 -0.62 2.33 -24.47
C SER A 69 -1.15 3.76 -24.23
N SER A 70 -1.84 3.98 -23.12
CA SER A 70 -2.46 5.26 -22.79
C SER A 70 -2.16 5.64 -21.35
N PRO A 71 -2.08 6.95 -21.04
CA PRO A 71 -1.88 7.37 -19.67
C PRO A 71 -3.09 7.04 -18.79
N VAL A 72 -2.84 6.76 -17.52
CA VAL A 72 -3.87 6.27 -16.59
C VAL A 72 -3.81 6.97 -15.23
N ASN A 73 -4.97 7.05 -14.57
CA ASN A 73 -5.06 7.28 -13.13
C ASN A 73 -4.78 5.96 -12.41
N ILE A 74 -3.89 5.99 -11.41
CA ILE A 74 -3.64 4.86 -10.52
C ILE A 74 -4.21 5.16 -9.14
N THR A 75 -5.11 4.29 -8.68
CA THR A 75 -5.60 4.32 -7.29
C THR A 75 -5.28 3.03 -6.56
N VAL A 76 -5.18 3.10 -5.24
CA VAL A 76 -4.99 1.96 -4.34
C VAL A 76 -6.09 1.95 -3.29
N SER A 77 -6.52 0.75 -2.90
CA SER A 77 -7.49 0.52 -1.83
C SER A 77 -7.17 -0.79 -1.11
N MET A 78 -7.53 -0.86 0.17
CA MET A 78 -7.47 -2.13 0.90
C MET A 78 -8.60 -3.06 0.43
N ASN A 79 -8.27 -4.33 0.16
CA ASN A 79 -9.22 -5.26 -0.48
C ASN A 79 -10.28 -5.81 0.50
N THR A 80 -10.48 -7.12 0.60
CA THR A 80 -11.66 -7.80 1.21
C THR A 80 -11.96 -7.49 2.67
N LEU A 81 -11.09 -6.75 3.36
CA LEU A 81 -11.20 -6.36 4.76
C LEU A 81 -11.97 -5.05 4.88
N ALA A 82 -12.77 -4.89 5.93
CA ALA A 82 -13.58 -3.72 6.18
C ALA A 82 -12.72 -2.48 6.52
N ASP A 83 -11.66 -2.70 7.29
CA ASP A 83 -10.83 -1.65 7.88
C ASP A 83 -9.46 -2.20 8.33
N ALA A 84 -8.62 -1.33 8.91
CA ALA A 84 -7.29 -1.70 9.41
C ALA A 84 -7.36 -2.62 10.65
N GLU A 85 -8.43 -2.48 11.44
CA GLU A 85 -8.67 -3.25 12.66
C GLU A 85 -8.91 -4.73 12.33
N GLU A 86 -9.75 -5.00 11.33
CA GLU A 86 -10.03 -6.36 10.85
C GLU A 86 -8.76 -7.08 10.39
N TRP A 87 -7.82 -6.35 9.80
CA TRP A 87 -6.55 -6.91 9.35
C TRP A 87 -5.56 -7.16 10.49
N LEU A 88 -5.24 -6.10 11.21
CA LEU A 88 -4.17 -6.12 12.21
C LEU A 88 -4.59 -6.95 13.42
N CYS A 89 -5.85 -6.87 13.82
CA CYS A 89 -6.39 -7.51 15.03
C CYS A 89 -7.15 -8.82 14.71
N GLY A 90 -7.82 -8.89 13.55
CA GLY A 90 -8.49 -10.10 13.05
C GLY A 90 -10.01 -9.99 13.03
N ALA A 91 -10.65 -10.64 12.05
CA ALA A 91 -12.08 -10.52 11.75
C ALA A 91 -13.08 -11.13 12.76
N SER A 92 -12.65 -11.88 13.78
CA SER A 92 -13.57 -12.53 14.71
C SER A 92 -13.07 -12.57 16.15
N GLY A 93 -13.71 -11.80 17.02
CA GLY A 93 -13.61 -11.93 18.48
C GLY A 93 -12.34 -11.36 19.14
N ALA A 94 -11.36 -10.93 18.35
CA ALA A 94 -10.13 -10.28 18.80
C ALA A 94 -10.04 -8.85 18.22
N THR A 95 -11.02 -8.00 18.53
CA THR A 95 -10.90 -6.56 18.29
C THR A 95 -9.84 -6.01 19.23
N CYS A 96 -8.86 -5.25 18.73
CA CYS A 96 -7.97 -4.48 19.59
C CYS A 96 -8.82 -3.37 20.23
N PRO A 97 -9.07 -3.39 21.55
CA PRO A 97 -9.95 -2.42 22.19
C PRO A 97 -9.46 -0.97 22.09
N GLY A 98 -8.21 -0.78 21.65
CA GLY A 98 -7.56 0.51 21.50
C GLY A 98 -8.08 1.35 20.32
N ASP A 99 -8.82 0.76 19.36
CA ASP A 99 -9.42 1.45 18.21
C ASP A 99 -8.41 2.41 17.53
N ASN A 100 -7.19 1.94 17.31
CA ASN A 100 -6.06 2.76 16.85
C ASN A 100 -5.25 2.11 15.72
N ALA A 101 -5.79 1.04 15.12
CA ALA A 101 -5.25 0.45 13.90
C ALA A 101 -5.33 1.45 12.74
N MET A 102 -4.24 1.60 11.99
CA MET A 102 -4.22 2.47 10.81
C MET A 102 -3.24 1.95 9.76
N VAL A 103 -3.60 2.12 8.49
CA VAL A 103 -2.78 1.86 7.31
C VAL A 103 -2.76 3.12 6.48
N GLU A 104 -1.56 3.61 6.21
CA GLU A 104 -1.29 4.75 5.36
C GLU A 104 -0.43 4.30 4.18
N VAL A 105 -0.54 5.03 3.07
CA VAL A 105 0.17 4.74 1.83
C VAL A 105 0.79 6.01 1.27
N LYS A 106 1.92 5.88 0.59
CA LYS A 106 2.51 6.92 -0.27
C LYS A 106 3.09 6.28 -1.52
N MET A 107 3.30 7.08 -2.55
CA MET A 107 4.16 6.71 -3.67
C MET A 107 5.52 7.37 -3.55
N GLU A 108 6.54 6.71 -4.07
CA GLU A 108 7.88 7.22 -4.26
C GLU A 108 8.31 6.97 -5.70
N GLU A 109 8.70 8.02 -6.39
CA GLU A 109 9.06 7.98 -7.81
C GLU A 109 10.49 8.48 -7.95
N LEU A 110 11.42 7.56 -8.16
CA LEU A 110 12.85 7.87 -8.13
C LEU A 110 13.34 8.52 -9.43
N ASP A 111 12.71 8.21 -10.56
CA ASP A 111 13.10 8.69 -11.88
C ASP A 111 12.55 10.09 -12.20
N GLY A 112 11.44 10.48 -11.54
CA GLY A 112 10.89 11.82 -11.49
C GLY A 112 10.05 12.24 -12.71
N ASP A 113 9.67 11.30 -13.56
CA ASP A 113 8.85 11.57 -14.75
C ASP A 113 7.84 10.48 -15.14
N SER A 114 7.69 9.42 -14.34
CA SER A 114 6.72 8.33 -14.55
C SER A 114 5.27 8.80 -14.31
N CYS A 115 5.08 9.70 -13.34
CA CYS A 115 3.80 10.33 -13.04
C CYS A 115 3.81 11.80 -13.46
N ILE A 116 2.72 12.28 -14.06
CA ILE A 116 2.53 13.71 -14.34
C ILE A 116 1.34 14.24 -13.51
N GLY A 117 1.56 15.35 -12.81
CA GLY A 117 0.49 16.09 -12.15
C GLY A 117 0.40 15.78 -10.66
N THR A 118 -0.69 15.16 -10.21
CA THR A 118 -0.89 14.83 -8.79
C THR A 118 -0.17 13.52 -8.46
N GLU A 119 0.76 13.62 -7.51
CA GLU A 119 1.51 12.51 -6.93
C GLU A 119 1.27 12.46 -5.42
N GLN A 120 0.94 11.29 -4.89
CA GLN A 120 0.71 11.09 -3.45
C GLN A 120 2.02 10.80 -2.70
N THR A 121 2.90 11.80 -2.62
CA THR A 121 4.25 11.65 -2.01
C THR A 121 4.27 11.73 -0.48
N SER A 122 3.16 12.11 0.16
CA SER A 122 3.00 12.09 1.62
C SER A 122 2.16 10.89 2.06
N TRP A 123 2.37 10.41 3.29
CA TRP A 123 1.49 9.42 3.90
C TRP A 123 0.04 9.91 3.91
N LEU A 124 -0.86 9.10 3.36
CA LEU A 124 -2.29 9.33 3.36
C LEU A 124 -3.01 8.09 3.89
N GLU A 125 -4.04 8.32 4.70
CA GLU A 125 -4.87 7.25 5.27
C GLU A 125 -5.52 6.42 4.14
N LEU A 126 -5.17 5.15 4.09
CA LEU A 126 -5.80 4.14 3.25
C LEU A 126 -6.92 3.42 4.02
N ALA A 127 -6.67 3.13 5.30
CA ALA A 127 -7.66 2.60 6.23
C ALA A 127 -7.33 3.01 7.67
N ASN A 128 -8.35 3.27 8.48
CA ASN A 128 -8.23 3.39 9.92
C ASN A 128 -9.01 2.25 10.59
N TYR A 129 -9.24 2.35 11.89
CA TYR A 129 -9.89 1.32 12.70
C TYR A 129 -11.40 1.13 12.42
N THR A 130 -12.03 2.00 11.63
CA THR A 130 -13.48 1.91 11.33
C THR A 130 -13.84 2.05 9.86
N THR A 131 -12.92 2.57 9.05
CA THR A 131 -13.18 2.93 7.66
C THR A 131 -11.98 2.62 6.79
N LYS A 132 -12.24 2.48 5.50
CA LYS A 132 -11.23 2.43 4.45
C LYS A 132 -11.60 3.38 3.31
N SER A 133 -10.57 3.80 2.60
CA SER A 133 -10.64 4.77 1.52
C SER A 133 -9.94 4.22 0.27
N THR A 134 -10.24 4.84 -0.86
CA THR A 134 -9.44 4.68 -2.09
C THR A 134 -8.57 5.92 -2.23
N VAL A 135 -7.27 5.71 -2.40
CA VAL A 135 -6.28 6.76 -2.54
C VAL A 135 -5.84 6.86 -3.99
N LEU A 136 -5.94 8.06 -4.58
CA LEU A 136 -5.30 8.37 -5.86
C LEU A 136 -3.79 8.51 -5.62
N LEU A 137 -3.01 7.60 -6.18
CA LEU A 137 -1.55 7.66 -6.09
C LEU A 137 -1.00 8.59 -7.17
N CYS A 138 -1.37 8.34 -8.42
CA CYS A 138 -0.89 9.09 -9.57
C CYS A 138 -2.05 9.44 -10.50
N SER A 139 -2.19 10.71 -10.87
CA SER A 139 -3.26 11.18 -11.78
C SER A 139 -2.94 11.06 -13.27
N ASN A 140 -1.71 10.73 -13.64
CA ASN A 140 -1.31 10.58 -15.04
C ASN A 140 -0.03 9.77 -15.12
N MET A 141 -0.15 8.47 -14.94
CA MET A 141 0.97 7.55 -15.12
C MET A 141 1.17 7.33 -16.63
N LYS A 142 2.35 7.68 -17.14
CA LYS A 142 2.67 7.52 -18.56
C LYS A 142 2.65 6.05 -18.97
N PRO A 143 2.33 5.72 -20.23
CA PRO A 143 2.61 4.41 -20.81
C PRO A 143 4.09 4.06 -20.64
N THR A 144 4.40 2.83 -20.21
CA THR A 144 5.78 2.43 -19.95
C THR A 144 6.64 2.52 -21.21
N ASP A 145 7.76 3.24 -21.12
CA ASP A 145 8.82 3.25 -22.12
C ASP A 145 9.98 2.29 -21.80
N GLY A 146 9.85 1.51 -20.72
CA GLY A 146 10.86 0.61 -20.18
C GLY A 146 11.56 1.14 -18.91
N THR A 147 11.31 2.40 -18.53
CA THR A 147 11.84 3.00 -17.29
C THR A 147 10.77 3.56 -16.36
N ASP A 148 9.59 3.94 -16.87
CA ASP A 148 8.55 4.53 -16.02
C ASP A 148 8.00 3.55 -14.96
N VAL A 149 8.44 3.72 -13.71
CA VAL A 149 8.00 2.96 -12.53
C VAL A 149 7.87 3.88 -11.32
N PHE A 150 7.01 3.52 -10.38
CA PHE A 150 7.06 4.10 -9.03
C PHE A 150 6.81 3.01 -7.99
N ASP A 151 7.37 3.22 -6.81
CA ASP A 151 7.22 2.35 -5.67
C ASP A 151 6.08 2.86 -4.78
N VAL A 152 5.35 1.94 -4.16
CA VAL A 152 4.29 2.23 -3.20
C VAL A 152 4.70 1.67 -1.85
N ASP A 153 4.86 2.58 -0.89
CA ASP A 153 5.21 2.27 0.49
C ASP A 153 3.98 2.29 1.37
N PHE A 154 4.05 1.54 2.47
CA PHE A 154 3.00 1.45 3.47
C PHE A 154 3.52 1.79 4.87
N GLN A 155 2.68 2.43 5.66
CA GLN A 155 2.93 2.69 7.08
C GLN A 155 1.75 2.17 7.88
N LEU A 156 2.07 1.40 8.92
CA LEU A 156 1.10 0.71 9.75
C LEU A 156 1.21 1.22 11.17
N THR A 157 0.10 1.65 11.74
CA THR A 157 -0.05 1.81 13.20
C THR A 157 -0.66 0.54 13.75
N ILE A 158 0.15 -0.22 14.50
CA ILE A 158 -0.20 -1.53 15.05
C ILE A 158 -0.58 -1.36 16.53
N PRO A 159 -1.81 -1.71 16.94
CA PRO A 159 -2.23 -1.68 18.35
C PRO A 159 -1.42 -2.64 19.21
N GLN A 160 -1.25 -2.31 20.50
CA GLN A 160 -0.56 -3.18 21.46
C GLN A 160 -1.21 -4.57 21.57
N GLU A 161 -2.52 -4.64 21.37
CA GLU A 161 -3.33 -5.85 21.50
C GLU A 161 -3.32 -6.71 20.23
N ALA A 162 -2.67 -6.24 19.16
CA ALA A 162 -2.55 -7.01 17.93
C ALA A 162 -1.82 -8.33 18.21
N PRO A 163 -2.33 -9.47 17.71
CA PRO A 163 -1.70 -10.75 17.91
C PRO A 163 -0.30 -10.79 17.25
N THR A 164 0.63 -11.47 17.91
CA THR A 164 1.97 -11.69 17.37
C THR A 164 1.93 -12.64 16.17
N GLY A 165 2.69 -12.35 15.11
CA GLY A 165 2.85 -13.22 13.96
C GLY A 165 2.92 -12.44 12.65
N SER A 166 3.15 -13.15 11.54
CA SER A 166 3.10 -12.56 10.20
C SER A 166 1.67 -12.21 9.82
N LYS A 167 1.50 -11.05 9.20
CA LYS A 167 0.24 -10.55 8.67
C LYS A 167 0.46 -10.21 7.21
N THR A 168 -0.32 -10.81 6.32
CA THR A 168 -0.34 -10.43 4.90
C THR A 168 -1.61 -9.63 4.63
N ALA A 169 -1.50 -8.56 3.84
CA ALA A 169 -2.65 -7.86 3.26
C ALA A 169 -2.57 -7.91 1.75
N THR A 170 -3.74 -7.90 1.12
CA THR A 170 -3.86 -7.67 -0.32
C THR A 170 -4.40 -6.27 -0.55
N PHE A 171 -3.71 -5.52 -1.40
CA PHE A 171 -4.13 -4.20 -1.85
C PHE A 171 -4.62 -4.29 -3.29
N THR A 172 -5.71 -3.59 -3.57
CA THR A 172 -6.30 -3.52 -4.91
C THR A 172 -5.88 -2.22 -5.56
N TYR A 173 -5.16 -2.35 -6.68
CA TYR A 173 -4.83 -1.24 -7.55
C TYR A 173 -5.79 -1.17 -8.73
N THR A 174 -6.15 0.04 -9.13
CA THR A 174 -6.96 0.27 -10.34
C THR A 174 -6.23 1.23 -11.27
N ALA A 175 -6.16 0.87 -12.55
CA ALA A 175 -5.75 1.77 -13.61
C ALA A 175 -6.96 2.17 -14.45
N GLU A 176 -7.21 3.47 -14.59
CA GLU A 176 -8.30 4.02 -15.40
C GLU A 176 -7.73 4.96 -16.46
N ALA A 177 -8.07 4.73 -17.74
CA ALA A 177 -7.64 5.60 -18.83
C ALA A 177 -8.16 7.05 -18.65
N ILE A 178 -7.34 8.01 -19.06
CA ILE A 178 -7.64 9.45 -19.02
C ILE A 178 -8.19 9.93 -20.37
#